data_AF-A0A3N9P7V2-F1
#
_entry.id   AF-A0A3N9P7V2-F1
#
_cell.length_a   1.000
_cell.length_b   1.000
_cell.length_c   1.000
_cell.angle_alpha   90.00
_cell.angle_beta   90.00
_cell.angle_gamma   90.00
#
_symmetry.space_group_name_H-M   'P 1'
#
loop_
_entity.id
_entity.type
_entity.pdbx_description
1 polymer ?
#
loop_
_entity_poly.entity_id
_entity_poly.type
_entity_poly.pdbx_seq_one_letter_code
_entity_poly.pdbx_strand_id
1 'polypeptide(L)'
;MSREEAYLKMLESTAAIQWNISMILEAKAVEAEKVKQWTNHHIHPRAFETHEDQLKESLSIHDAIVELVEGLTKLENGLCSNLKAVLYTGEEEEVGGGLGALTEGGFSFGEDEK
;
A
#
# COMPACT_ATOMS: atom_id res chain seq x y z
N MET A 1 6.24 30.61 16.85
CA MET A 1 6.19 29.76 15.66
C MET A 1 5.10 30.32 14.77
N SER A 2 5.45 30.87 13.61
CA SER A 2 4.47 31.38 12.66
C SER A 2 3.72 30.22 12.00
N ARG A 3 2.53 30.49 11.46
CA ARG A 3 1.74 29.48 10.73
C ARG A 3 2.54 28.90 9.55
N GLU A 4 3.32 29.74 8.87
CA GLU A 4 4.20 29.34 7.77
C GLU A 4 5.34 28.43 8.23
N GLU A 5 5.97 28.72 9.38
CA GLU A 5 6.99 27.85 9.98
C GLU A 5 6.43 26.46 10.35
N ALA A 6 5.17 26.41 10.81
CA ALA A 6 4.50 25.15 11.10
C ALA A 6 4.22 24.33 9.83
N TYR A 7 3.73 24.96 8.75
CA TYR A 7 3.49 24.28 7.48
C TYR A 7 4.79 23.79 6.81
N LEU A 8 5.86 24.58 6.86
CA LEU A 8 7.17 24.15 6.35
C LEU A 8 7.69 22.92 7.09
N LYS A 9 7.61 22.91 8.42
CA LYS A 9 8.04 21.76 9.24
C LYS A 9 7.22 20.51 8.97
N MET A 10 5.94 20.68 8.68
CA MET A 10 5.00 19.60 8.36
C MET A 10 5.27 19.01 6.97
N LEU A 11 5.58 19.86 5.98
CA LEU A 11 6.00 19.45 4.65
C LEU A 11 7.34 18.68 4.70
N GLU A 12 8.31 19.20 5.46
CA GLU A 12 9.60 18.54 5.69
C GLU A 12 9.43 17.16 6.35
N SER A 13 8.57 17.07 7.37
CA SER A 13 8.25 15.79 8.03
C SER A 13 7.57 14.81 7.08
N THR A 14 6.68 15.29 6.20
CA THR A 14 6.01 14.47 5.18
C THR A 14 7.00 13.92 4.17
N ALA A 15 7.91 14.76 3.66
CA ALA A 15 8.94 14.34 2.74
C ALA A 15 9.87 13.28 3.39
N ALA A 16 10.21 13.45 4.66
CA ALA A 16 10.99 12.46 5.41
C ALA A 16 10.24 11.12 5.56
N ILE A 17 8.92 11.16 5.83
CA ILE A 17 8.09 9.94 5.90
C ILE A 17 8.03 9.24 4.54
N GLN A 18 7.78 9.98 3.45
CA GLN A 18 7.75 9.44 2.09
C GLN A 18 9.09 8.81 1.69
N TRP A 19 10.20 9.45 2.05
CA TRP A 19 11.54 8.89 1.85
C TRP A 19 11.75 7.58 2.61
N ASN A 20 11.31 7.52 3.88
CA ASN A 20 11.42 6.29 4.66
C ASN A 20 10.56 5.17 4.04
N ILE A 21 9.38 5.49 3.52
CA ILE A 21 8.52 4.52 2.82
C ILE A 21 9.21 4.02 1.54
N SER A 22 9.81 4.91 0.75
CA SER A 22 10.52 4.48 -0.46
C SER A 22 11.67 3.54 -0.14
N MET A 23 12.44 3.81 0.92
CA MET A 23 13.50 2.90 1.38
C MET A 23 12.94 1.54 1.85
N ILE A 24 11.81 1.53 2.57
CA ILE A 24 11.14 0.29 2.99
C ILE A 24 10.69 -0.52 1.77
N LEU A 25 10.09 0.14 0.77
CA LEU A 25 9.62 -0.50 -0.46
C LEU A 25 10.78 -1.08 -1.28
N GLU A 26 11.91 -0.39 -1.37
CA GLU A 26 13.11 -0.90 -2.04
C GLU A 26 13.65 -2.15 -1.34
N ALA A 27 13.77 -2.12 -0.01
CA ALA A 27 14.17 -3.29 0.77
C ALA A 27 13.19 -4.46 0.60
N LYS A 28 11.88 -4.18 0.55
CA LYS A 28 10.83 -5.18 0.32
C LYS A 28 10.89 -5.76 -1.09
N ALA A 29 11.23 -4.98 -2.11
CA ALA A 29 11.45 -5.50 -3.46
C ALA A 29 12.61 -6.52 -3.50
N VAL A 30 13.71 -6.24 -2.79
CA VAL A 30 14.83 -7.18 -2.67
C VAL A 30 14.42 -8.46 -1.94
N GLU A 31 13.62 -8.35 -0.87
CA GLU A 31 13.08 -9.51 -0.16
C GLU A 31 12.14 -10.33 -1.03
N ALA A 32 11.25 -9.69 -1.79
CA ALA A 32 10.32 -10.34 -2.70
C ALA A 32 11.05 -11.14 -3.79
N GLU A 33 12.15 -10.62 -4.33
CA GLU A 33 12.97 -11.36 -5.30
C GLU A 33 13.60 -12.61 -4.66
N LYS A 34 14.03 -12.54 -3.40
CA LYS A 34 14.54 -13.72 -2.67
C LYS A 34 13.45 -14.76 -2.44
N VAL A 35 12.25 -14.32 -2.03
CA VAL A 35 11.10 -15.21 -1.84
C VAL A 35 10.74 -15.88 -3.17
N LYS A 36 10.69 -15.13 -4.29
CA LYS A 36 10.46 -15.70 -5.62
C LYS A 36 11.48 -16.79 -5.96
N GLN A 37 12.76 -16.53 -5.75
CA GLN A 37 13.82 -17.51 -6.02
C GLN A 37 13.68 -18.75 -5.13
N TRP A 38 13.38 -18.56 -3.84
CA TRP A 38 13.14 -19.65 -2.90
C TRP A 38 11.94 -20.50 -3.32
N THR A 39 10.80 -19.87 -3.62
CA THR A 39 9.57 -20.52 -4.06
C THR A 39 9.79 -21.33 -5.33
N ASN A 40 10.49 -20.80 -6.32
CA ASN A 40 10.75 -21.52 -7.57
C ASN A 40 11.65 -22.76 -7.34
N HIS A 41 12.58 -22.68 -6.38
CA HIS A 41 13.44 -23.82 -6.04
C HIS A 41 12.75 -24.88 -5.17
N HIS A 42 11.86 -24.47 -4.29
CA HIS A 42 11.25 -25.36 -3.28
C HIS A 42 9.86 -25.84 -3.67
N ILE A 43 9.11 -25.09 -4.47
CA ILE A 43 7.82 -25.53 -5.04
C ILE A 43 8.08 -26.22 -6.39
N HIS A 44 8.63 -27.43 -6.33
CA HIS A 44 8.81 -28.30 -7.50
C HIS A 44 8.15 -29.66 -7.26
N PRO A 45 7.57 -30.33 -8.29
CA PRO A 45 6.88 -31.62 -8.14
C PRO A 45 7.66 -32.77 -7.49
N ARG A 46 8.99 -32.64 -7.35
CA ARG A 46 9.86 -33.64 -6.69
C ARG A 46 10.03 -33.42 -5.19
N ALA A 47 9.60 -32.25 -4.69
CA ALA A 47 9.68 -31.89 -3.28
C ALA A 47 8.42 -32.30 -2.49
N PHE A 48 7.37 -32.77 -3.17
CA PHE A 48 6.09 -33.13 -2.58
C PHE A 48 5.72 -34.57 -2.93
N GLU A 49 5.07 -35.27 -2.01
CA GLU A 49 4.58 -36.64 -2.22
C GLU A 49 3.33 -36.66 -3.12
N THR A 50 2.48 -35.63 -3.02
CA THR A 50 1.25 -35.50 -3.81
C THR A 50 1.15 -34.12 -4.48
N HIS A 51 0.40 -34.08 -5.58
CA HIS A 51 0.05 -32.81 -6.23
C HIS A 51 -0.84 -31.92 -5.36
N GLU A 52 -1.62 -32.51 -4.46
CA GLU A 52 -2.49 -31.78 -3.53
C GLU A 52 -1.65 -30.98 -2.52
N ASP A 53 -0.61 -31.61 -1.95
CA ASP A 53 0.29 -30.94 -1.00
C ASP A 53 1.07 -29.79 -1.65
N GLN A 54 1.53 -30.01 -2.89
CA GLN A 54 2.20 -28.97 -3.67
C GLN A 54 1.27 -27.76 -3.92
N LEU A 55 0.02 -28.03 -4.30
CA LEU A 55 -0.97 -26.98 -4.54
C LEU A 55 -1.28 -26.22 -3.25
N LYS A 56 -1.48 -26.94 -2.15
CA LYS A 56 -1.80 -26.35 -0.84
C LYS A 56 -0.70 -25.41 -0.35
N GLU A 57 0.56 -25.81 -0.43
CA GLU A 57 1.67 -24.92 -0.05
C GLU A 57 1.82 -23.72 -1.00
N SER A 58 1.63 -23.93 -2.30
CA SER A 58 1.63 -22.82 -3.26
C SER A 58 0.54 -21.79 -2.92
N LEU A 59 -0.67 -22.24 -2.58
CA LEU A 59 -1.77 -21.34 -2.19
C LEU A 59 -1.45 -20.58 -0.90
N SER A 60 -0.94 -21.26 0.14
CA SER A 60 -0.60 -20.61 1.41
C SER A 60 0.41 -19.46 1.25
N ILE A 61 1.38 -19.61 0.34
CA ILE A 61 2.37 -18.55 0.08
C ILE A 61 1.73 -17.37 -0.67
N HIS A 62 0.82 -17.64 -1.61
CA HIS A 62 0.11 -16.58 -2.32
C HIS A 62 -0.84 -15.81 -1.39
N ASP A 63 -1.51 -16.48 -0.46
CA ASP A 63 -2.37 -15.84 0.54
C ASP A 63 -1.58 -14.83 1.40
N ALA A 64 -0.39 -15.22 1.88
CA ALA A 64 0.48 -14.33 2.64
C ALA A 64 0.94 -13.11 1.82
N ILE A 65 1.17 -13.26 0.52
CA ILE A 65 1.52 -12.15 -0.38
C ILE A 65 0.33 -11.20 -0.55
N VAL A 66 -0.87 -11.72 -0.73
CA VAL A 66 -2.10 -10.91 -0.85
C VAL A 66 -2.34 -10.10 0.43
N GLU A 67 -2.22 -10.73 1.60
CA GLU A 67 -2.36 -10.04 2.90
C GLU A 67 -1.36 -8.89 3.06
N LEU A 68 -0.10 -9.12 2.66
CA LEU A 68 0.94 -8.10 2.70
C LEU A 68 0.62 -6.90 1.80
N VAL A 69 0.17 -7.15 0.57
CA VAL A 69 -0.23 -6.10 -0.39
C VAL A 69 -1.42 -5.29 0.14
N GLU A 70 -2.41 -5.97 0.73
CA GLU A 70 -3.56 -5.31 1.34
C GLU A 70 -3.15 -4.42 2.53
N GLY A 71 -2.27 -4.92 3.40
CA GLY A 71 -1.72 -4.17 4.52
C GLY A 71 -0.95 -2.91 4.10
N LEU A 72 -0.11 -3.02 3.06
CA LEU A 72 0.60 -1.88 2.47
C LEU A 72 -0.35 -0.84 1.89
N THR A 73 -1.38 -1.30 1.17
CA THR A 73 -2.40 -0.42 0.57
C THR A 73 -3.17 0.35 1.64
N LYS A 74 -3.57 -0.32 2.73
CA LYS A 74 -4.23 0.32 3.87
C LYS A 74 -3.34 1.37 4.55
N LEU A 75 -2.06 1.07 4.71
CA LEU A 75 -1.09 2.00 5.29
C LEU A 75 -0.94 3.26 4.42
N GLU A 76 -0.74 3.09 3.11
CA GLU A 76 -0.60 4.21 2.17
C GLU A 76 -1.85 5.10 2.15
N ASN A 77 -3.04 4.48 2.12
CA ASN A 77 -4.30 5.20 2.20
C ASN A 77 -4.45 5.97 3.51
N GLY A 78 -4.05 5.37 4.64
CA GLY A 78 -4.05 6.04 5.95
C GLY A 78 -3.11 7.25 6.00
N LEU A 79 -1.92 7.14 5.39
CA LEU A 79 -0.99 8.26 5.26
C LEU A 79 -1.55 9.37 4.37
N CYS A 80 -2.13 9.02 3.22
CA CYS A 80 -2.77 9.98 2.31
C CYS A 80 -3.91 10.72 3.01
N SER A 81 -4.75 10.02 3.77
CA SER A 81 -5.83 10.62 4.56
C SER A 81 -5.29 11.58 5.63
N ASN A 82 -4.28 11.18 6.40
CA ASN A 82 -3.64 12.04 7.39
C ASN A 82 -3.04 13.29 6.75
N LEU A 83 -2.35 13.16 5.61
CA LEU A 83 -1.80 14.29 4.87
C LEU A 83 -2.87 15.25 4.36
N LYS A 84 -3.99 14.72 3.83
CA LYS A 84 -5.14 15.54 3.44
C LYS A 84 -5.69 16.30 4.64
N ALA A 85 -5.97 15.63 5.75
CA ALA A 85 -6.52 16.26 6.95
C ALA A 85 -5.60 17.36 7.51
N VAL A 86 -4.29 17.16 7.42
CA VAL A 86 -3.26 18.05 7.95
C VAL A 86 -2.95 19.21 7.00
N LEU A 87 -3.10 19.04 5.68
CA LEU A 87 -2.97 20.11 4.68
C LEU A 87 -4.28 20.90 4.47
N TYR A 88 -5.44 20.28 4.66
CA TYR A 88 -6.77 20.90 4.59
C TYR A 88 -7.29 21.38 5.95
N THR A 89 -6.46 22.07 6.74
CA THR A 89 -6.87 22.59 8.07
C THR A 89 -7.48 23.99 8.04
N GLY A 90 -8.08 24.43 6.94
CA GLY A 90 -8.87 25.66 6.96
C GLY A 90 -9.01 26.31 5.61
N GLU A 91 -10.12 26.02 4.96
CA GLU A 91 -10.98 27.01 4.32
C GLU A 91 -12.31 26.31 4.03
N GLU A 92 -13.32 26.61 4.85
CA GLU A 92 -14.69 26.69 4.33
C GLU A 92 -14.70 27.85 3.31
N GLU A 93 -14.10 27.66 2.14
CA GLU A 93 -14.36 28.50 0.98
C GLU A 93 -14.60 27.60 -0.23
N GLU A 94 -15.86 27.63 -0.62
CA GLU A 94 -16.45 27.26 -1.89
C GLU A 94 -15.53 27.59 -3.09
N VAL A 95 -14.64 26.70 -3.49
CA VAL A 95 -13.96 26.77 -4.79
C VAL A 95 -13.84 25.37 -5.40
N GLY A 96 -14.58 25.20 -6.49
CA GLY A 96 -14.72 23.94 -7.19
C GLY A 96 -13.46 23.46 -7.90
N GLY A 97 -13.43 22.15 -8.12
CA GLY A 97 -12.79 21.55 -9.29
C GLY A 97 -11.30 21.28 -9.15
N GLY A 98 -10.94 20.21 -8.45
CA GLY A 98 -9.60 19.64 -8.59
C GLY A 98 -9.33 18.54 -7.58
N LEU A 99 -9.29 17.28 -8.05
CA LEU A 99 -8.76 16.11 -7.34
C LEU A 99 -9.52 15.59 -6.09
N GLY A 100 -10.54 16.28 -5.57
CA GLY A 100 -11.45 15.70 -4.55
C GLY A 100 -12.42 14.67 -5.13
N ALA A 101 -12.99 14.99 -6.31
CA ALA A 101 -14.03 14.20 -6.97
C ALA A 101 -13.55 12.84 -7.52
N LEU A 102 -12.23 12.63 -7.66
CA LEU A 102 -11.69 11.35 -8.14
C LEU A 102 -11.56 10.29 -7.04
N THR A 103 -11.67 10.69 -5.76
CA THR A 103 -11.59 9.76 -4.61
C THR A 103 -12.88 9.62 -3.83
N GLU A 104 -13.83 10.57 -3.94
CA GLU A 104 -15.13 10.46 -3.28
C GLU A 104 -16.13 9.62 -4.09
N GLY A 105 -15.94 9.50 -5.41
CA GLY A 105 -16.55 8.47 -6.24
C GLY A 105 -15.66 7.24 -6.25
N GLY A 106 -15.83 6.37 -5.25
CA GLY A 106 -14.99 5.20 -5.03
C GLY A 106 -14.72 4.37 -6.28
N PHE A 107 -13.51 3.81 -6.35
CA PHE A 107 -13.26 2.55 -7.02
C PHE A 107 -14.16 1.49 -6.38
N SER A 108 -15.42 1.42 -6.82
CA SER A 108 -16.36 0.36 -6.49
C SER A 108 -16.00 -0.86 -7.34
N PHE A 109 -15.12 -1.71 -6.80
CA PHE A 109 -14.87 -3.06 -7.30
C PHE A 109 -15.81 -4.04 -6.58
N GLY A 110 -16.74 -4.66 -7.32
CA GLY A 110 -17.70 -5.70 -6.88
C GLY A 110 -19.17 -5.23 -6.91
N GLU A 111 -19.99 -5.70 -7.88
CA GLU A 111 -21.02 -6.78 -7.76
C GLU A 111 -22.24 -6.33 -6.91
N ASP A 112 -23.53 -6.40 -7.29
CA ASP A 112 -24.28 -7.37 -8.09
C ASP A 112 -25.69 -6.84 -8.52
N GLU A 113 -26.24 -7.51 -9.55
CA GLU A 113 -27.65 -7.72 -9.97
C GLU A 113 -28.68 -6.58 -10.17
N LYS A 114 -29.06 -6.39 -11.46
CA LYS A 114 -30.44 -6.61 -11.92
C LYS A 114 -30.53 -6.98 -13.39
#